data_AF-A0A4Y2C328-F1
#
_entry.id   AF-A0A4Y2C328-F1
#
_cell.length_a   1.000
_cell.length_b   1.000
_cell.length_c   1.000
_cell.angle_alpha   90.00
_cell.angle_beta   90.00
_cell.angle_gamma   90.00
#
_symmetry.space_group_name_H-M   'P 1'
#
loop_
_entity.id
_entity.type
_entity.pdbx_description
1 polymer ?
#
loop_
_entity_poly.entity_id
_entity_poly.type
_entity_poly.pdbx_seq_one_letter_code
_entity_poly.pdbx_strand_id
1 'polypeptide(L)'
;MTQSRKVLHEEIALQCVVSSGPARELMLSNSWFFFDLIIRSMIEHLAATNRLDMPRKMRFCAQFFDDITTLVTTLTSEIISRSNKESEERFIRNLNSSLAFFLCDLFSVVDRGYVFCLIKAYCKQMSAKISTLPDSIFLMSLKLDFLRIVCSHEHFITLNLPFGTPVSPSPATSPCPSVASSSSQCSLLSTGTLVEKGNFTELSLEFKQQHFLVGLVLSDLCYVLSMK
;
A
#
# COMPACT_ATOMS: atom_id res chain seq x y z
N MET A 1 -33.57 22.22 -0.52
CA MET A 1 -32.29 21.66 -0.07
C MET A 1 -31.61 21.02 -1.27
N THR A 2 -30.62 21.68 -1.86
CA THR A 2 -29.81 21.14 -2.95
C THR A 2 -28.98 19.99 -2.39
N GLN A 3 -29.43 18.76 -2.61
CA GLN A 3 -28.66 17.56 -2.31
C GLN A 3 -27.41 17.63 -3.19
N SER A 4 -26.27 18.00 -2.59
CA SER A 4 -24.97 17.94 -3.26
C SER A 4 -24.83 16.55 -3.86
N ARG A 5 -24.60 16.46 -5.18
CA ARG A 5 -24.36 15.16 -5.83
C ARG A 5 -23.16 14.52 -5.16
N LYS A 6 -23.39 13.52 -4.32
CA LYS A 6 -22.33 12.77 -3.66
C LYS A 6 -21.56 11.97 -4.70
N VAL A 7 -20.24 11.98 -4.60
CA VAL A 7 -19.37 11.23 -5.52
C VAL A 7 -19.44 9.75 -5.16
N LEU A 8 -19.64 8.89 -6.16
CA LEU A 8 -19.98 7.48 -5.93
C LEU A 8 -18.91 6.71 -5.15
N HIS A 9 -17.62 6.82 -5.51
CA HIS A 9 -16.54 6.12 -4.79
C HIS A 9 -16.43 6.58 -3.33
N GLU A 10 -16.67 7.86 -3.03
CA GLU A 10 -16.66 8.39 -1.67
C GLU A 10 -17.80 7.79 -0.85
N GLU A 11 -19.02 7.74 -1.40
CA GLU A 11 -20.16 7.17 -0.71
C GLU A 11 -20.00 5.65 -0.51
N ILE A 12 -19.51 4.90 -1.51
CA ILE A 12 -19.29 3.45 -1.35
C ILE A 12 -18.24 3.20 -0.25
N ALA A 13 -17.12 3.91 -0.27
CA ALA A 13 -16.08 3.76 0.77
C ALA A 13 -16.64 4.05 2.16
N LEU A 14 -17.40 5.15 2.31
CA LEU A 14 -18.06 5.50 3.56
C LEU A 14 -19.04 4.41 4.01
N GLN A 15 -19.90 3.92 3.12
CA GLN A 15 -20.86 2.85 3.44
C GLN A 15 -20.15 1.54 3.82
N CYS A 16 -19.03 1.20 3.18
CA CYS A 16 -18.22 0.07 3.59
C CYS A 16 -17.67 0.21 5.03
N VAL A 17 -17.31 1.43 5.44
CA VAL A 17 -16.86 1.74 6.81
C VAL A 17 -18.00 1.66 7.83
N VAL A 18 -19.15 2.27 7.54
CA VAL A 18 -20.25 2.41 8.51
C VAL A 18 -21.26 1.25 8.49
N SER A 19 -21.17 0.34 7.53
CA SER A 19 -22.06 -0.82 7.43
C SER A 19 -22.01 -1.70 8.68
N SER A 20 -23.16 -2.26 9.06
CA SER A 20 -23.29 -3.13 10.24
C SER A 20 -24.30 -4.26 9.99
N GLY A 21 -24.26 -5.30 10.83
CA GLY A 21 -25.21 -6.41 10.77
C GLY A 21 -25.20 -7.17 9.44
N PRO A 22 -26.38 -7.64 8.94
CA PRO A 22 -26.45 -8.44 7.72
C PRO A 22 -25.90 -7.75 6.47
N ALA A 23 -26.05 -6.42 6.38
CA ALA A 23 -25.54 -5.64 5.27
C ALA A 23 -24.00 -5.70 5.21
N ARG A 24 -23.33 -5.64 6.37
CA ARG A 24 -21.88 -5.78 6.46
C ARG A 24 -21.41 -7.17 6.03
N GLU A 25 -22.08 -8.23 6.47
CA GLU A 25 -21.70 -9.60 6.06
C GLU A 25 -21.83 -9.82 4.55
N LEU A 26 -22.90 -9.31 3.93
CA LEU A 26 -23.08 -9.35 2.48
C LEU A 26 -22.00 -8.54 1.75
N MET A 27 -21.65 -7.36 2.26
CA MET A 27 -20.57 -6.54 1.70
C MET A 27 -19.22 -7.24 1.81
N LEU A 28 -18.89 -7.85 2.96
CA LEU A 28 -17.61 -8.55 3.14
C LEU A 28 -17.52 -9.76 2.20
N SER A 29 -18.62 -10.52 2.09
CA SER A 29 -18.74 -11.68 1.21
C SER A 29 -18.56 -11.33 -0.27
N ASN A 30 -18.94 -10.12 -0.66
CA ASN A 30 -18.83 -9.60 -2.03
C ASN A 30 -17.80 -8.45 -2.15
N SER A 31 -16.83 -8.39 -1.24
CA SER A 31 -15.88 -7.27 -1.11
C SER A 31 -15.17 -6.91 -2.42
N TRP A 32 -14.79 -7.92 -3.22
CA TRP A 32 -14.15 -7.75 -4.53
C TRP A 32 -14.94 -6.80 -5.45
N PHE A 33 -16.27 -6.90 -5.46
CA PHE A 33 -17.14 -6.10 -6.31
C PHE A 33 -17.14 -4.64 -5.89
N PHE A 34 -17.26 -4.39 -4.58
CA PHE A 34 -17.25 -3.03 -4.05
C PHE A 34 -15.91 -2.34 -4.28
N PHE A 35 -14.80 -3.06 -4.12
CA PHE A 35 -13.47 -2.51 -4.37
C PHE A 35 -13.23 -2.21 -5.85
N ASP A 36 -13.58 -3.12 -6.76
CA ASP A 36 -13.50 -2.87 -8.20
C ASP A 36 -14.38 -1.67 -8.60
N LEU A 37 -15.58 -1.57 -8.03
CA LEU A 37 -16.49 -0.44 -8.28
C LEU A 37 -15.94 0.90 -7.76
N ILE A 38 -15.31 0.91 -6.58
CA ILE A 38 -14.61 2.11 -6.05
C ILE A 38 -13.52 2.54 -7.03
N ILE A 39 -12.64 1.63 -7.46
CA ILE A 39 -11.54 1.95 -8.39
C ILE A 39 -12.07 2.50 -9.72
N ARG A 40 -13.05 1.85 -10.33
CA ARG A 40 -13.67 2.32 -11.59
C ARG A 40 -14.30 3.69 -11.42
N SER A 41 -15.03 3.91 -10.33
CA SER A 41 -15.66 5.20 -10.05
C SER A 41 -14.63 6.30 -9.77
N MET A 42 -13.48 5.99 -9.17
CA MET A 42 -12.38 6.94 -8.99
C MET A 42 -11.81 7.38 -10.34
N ILE A 43 -11.52 6.43 -11.23
CA ILE A 43 -10.97 6.71 -12.56
C ILE A 43 -11.96 7.55 -13.38
N GLU A 44 -13.24 7.16 -13.38
CA GLU A 44 -14.30 7.87 -14.08
C GLU A 44 -14.45 9.31 -13.55
N HIS A 45 -14.40 9.51 -12.22
CA HIS A 45 -14.44 10.83 -11.62
C HIS A 45 -13.27 11.70 -12.07
N LEU A 46 -12.05 11.16 -12.10
CA LEU A 46 -10.87 11.90 -12.56
C LEU A 46 -10.97 12.28 -14.03
N ALA A 47 -11.50 11.39 -14.88
CA ALA A 47 -11.74 11.67 -16.29
C ALA A 47 -12.79 12.78 -16.45
N ALA A 48 -13.96 12.63 -15.81
CA ALA A 48 -15.06 13.58 -15.90
C ALA A 48 -14.73 14.98 -15.35
N THR A 49 -13.78 15.07 -14.41
CA THR A 49 -13.34 16.34 -13.81
C THR A 49 -12.03 16.88 -14.38
N ASN A 50 -11.46 16.25 -15.41
CA ASN A 50 -10.16 16.59 -16.01
C ASN A 50 -9.01 16.66 -14.97
N ARG A 51 -8.99 15.72 -14.02
CA ARG A 51 -7.97 15.63 -12.95
C ARG A 51 -6.95 14.51 -13.15
N LEU A 52 -7.00 13.81 -14.29
CA LEU A 52 -6.03 12.74 -14.60
C LEU A 52 -4.58 13.26 -14.63
N ASP A 53 -4.34 14.48 -15.12
CA ASP A 53 -2.99 15.05 -15.18
C ASP A 53 -2.56 15.79 -13.90
N MET A 54 -3.48 15.95 -12.94
CA MET A 54 -3.16 16.60 -11.66
C MET A 54 -2.19 15.74 -10.85
N PRO A 55 -1.30 16.38 -10.05
CA PRO A 55 -0.48 15.67 -9.07
C PRO A 55 -1.34 14.75 -8.23
N ARG A 56 -0.92 13.48 -8.07
CA ARG A 56 -1.76 12.43 -7.45
C ARG A 56 -2.29 12.79 -6.06
N LYS A 57 -1.52 13.55 -5.27
CA LYS A 57 -1.90 14.05 -3.94
C LYS A 57 -3.08 15.02 -3.94
N MET A 58 -3.39 15.64 -5.08
CA MET A 58 -4.45 16.65 -5.25
C MET A 58 -5.69 16.11 -5.98
N ARG A 59 -5.71 14.80 -6.32
CA ARG A 59 -6.76 14.19 -7.13
C ARG A 59 -8.07 13.97 -6.36
N PHE A 60 -7.97 13.66 -5.07
CA PHE A 60 -9.10 13.31 -4.20
C PHE A 60 -9.08 14.13 -2.90
N CYS A 61 -10.21 14.19 -2.19
CA CYS A 61 -10.30 14.91 -0.93
C CYS A 61 -9.66 14.11 0.23
N ALA A 62 -9.23 14.81 1.29
CA ALA A 62 -8.60 14.18 2.44
C ALA A 62 -9.55 13.22 3.17
N GLN A 63 -10.83 13.60 3.33
CA GLN A 63 -11.84 12.77 3.99
C GLN A 63 -11.96 11.39 3.32
N PHE A 64 -11.95 11.33 1.99
CA PHE A 64 -12.00 10.06 1.27
C PHE A 64 -10.78 9.16 1.59
N PHE A 65 -9.58 9.74 1.72
CA PHE A 65 -8.40 8.97 2.13
C PHE A 65 -8.47 8.51 3.59
N ASP A 66 -9.09 9.28 4.48
CA ASP A 66 -9.33 8.87 5.86
C ASP A 66 -10.33 7.70 5.92
N ASP A 67 -11.38 7.73 5.09
CA ASP A 67 -12.36 6.65 4.97
C ASP A 67 -11.70 5.36 4.44
N ILE A 68 -10.87 5.44 3.39
CA ILE A 68 -10.10 4.28 2.89
C ILE A 68 -9.12 3.74 3.94
N THR A 69 -8.44 4.62 4.69
CA THR A 69 -7.54 4.19 5.78
C THR A 69 -8.31 3.45 6.88
N THR A 70 -9.46 3.99 7.27
CA THR A 70 -10.36 3.37 8.26
C THR A 70 -10.88 2.02 7.76
N LEU A 71 -11.24 1.94 6.47
CA LEU A 71 -11.69 0.70 5.84
C LEU A 71 -10.60 -0.39 5.88
N VAL A 72 -9.38 -0.08 5.43
CA VAL A 72 -8.26 -1.04 5.42
C VAL A 72 -7.95 -1.54 6.83
N THR A 73 -7.88 -0.64 7.81
CA THR A 73 -7.57 -1.02 9.20
C THR A 73 -8.68 -1.86 9.84
N THR A 74 -9.94 -1.53 9.57
CA THR A 74 -11.11 -2.27 10.09
C THR A 74 -11.20 -3.66 9.46
N LEU A 75 -10.98 -3.78 8.15
CA LEU A 75 -10.97 -5.07 7.46
C LEU A 75 -9.78 -5.94 7.89
N THR A 76 -8.62 -5.34 8.15
CA THR A 76 -7.47 -6.07 8.70
C THR A 76 -7.84 -6.68 10.06
N SER A 77 -8.50 -5.89 10.93
CA SER A 77 -8.97 -6.38 12.23
C SER A 77 -10.03 -7.48 12.09
N GLU A 78 -10.94 -7.38 11.11
CA GLU A 78 -11.94 -8.40 10.79
C GLU A 78 -11.30 -9.72 10.33
N ILE A 79 -10.31 -9.64 9.44
CA ILE A 79 -9.55 -10.81 8.95
C ILE A 79 -8.89 -11.52 10.12
N ILE A 80 -8.25 -10.77 11.01
CA ILE A 80 -7.56 -11.30 12.20
C ILE A 80 -8.54 -11.91 13.21
N SER A 81 -9.66 -11.23 13.49
CA SER A 81 -10.59 -11.68 14.54
C SER A 81 -11.30 -12.98 14.17
N ARG A 82 -11.47 -13.22 12.87
CA ARG A 82 -12.17 -14.38 12.31
C ARG A 82 -11.22 -15.50 11.85
N SER A 83 -9.90 -15.27 11.85
CA SER A 83 -8.92 -16.25 11.35
C SER A 83 -8.87 -17.57 12.13
N ASN A 84 -9.33 -17.58 13.38
CA ASN A 84 -9.31 -18.78 14.24
C ASN A 84 -10.53 -19.69 14.04
N LYS A 85 -11.46 -19.33 13.16
CA LYS A 85 -12.65 -20.12 12.85
C LYS A 85 -12.45 -20.86 11.54
N GLU A 86 -12.15 -22.15 11.61
CA GLU A 86 -11.90 -22.99 10.42
C GLU A 86 -13.03 -22.93 9.38
N SER A 87 -14.29 -22.84 9.83
CA SER A 87 -15.45 -22.71 8.94
C SER A 87 -15.47 -21.43 8.10
N GLU A 88 -14.71 -20.39 8.50
CA GLU A 88 -14.63 -19.10 7.84
C GLU A 88 -13.35 -18.94 7.01
N GLU A 89 -12.46 -19.94 6.97
CA GLU A 89 -11.15 -19.83 6.33
C GLU A 89 -11.23 -19.35 4.87
N ARG A 90 -12.13 -19.95 4.08
CA ARG A 90 -12.35 -19.55 2.68
C ARG A 90 -12.81 -18.10 2.54
N PHE A 91 -13.74 -17.68 3.41
CA PHE A 91 -14.22 -16.32 3.43
C PHE A 91 -13.09 -15.33 3.76
N ILE A 92 -12.26 -15.66 4.75
CA ILE A 92 -11.13 -14.82 5.15
C ILE A 92 -10.06 -14.74 4.06
N ARG A 93 -9.74 -15.86 3.38
CA ARG A 93 -8.84 -15.87 2.22
C ARG A 93 -9.35 -14.96 1.10
N ASN A 94 -10.65 -15.03 0.79
CA ASN A 94 -11.27 -14.19 -0.23
C ASN A 94 -11.22 -12.71 0.17
N LEU A 95 -11.61 -12.37 1.40
CA LEU A 95 -11.59 -10.99 1.90
C LEU A 95 -10.17 -10.40 1.88
N ASN A 96 -9.18 -11.17 2.32
CA ASN A 96 -7.77 -10.79 2.31
C ASN A 96 -7.26 -10.56 0.89
N SER A 97 -7.62 -11.43 -0.06
CA SER A 97 -7.24 -11.30 -1.46
C SER A 97 -7.89 -10.08 -2.11
N SER A 98 -9.19 -9.85 -1.88
CA SER A 98 -9.91 -8.67 -2.37
C SER A 98 -9.26 -7.38 -1.88
N LEU A 99 -8.89 -7.32 -0.60
CA LEU A 99 -8.21 -6.16 -0.02
C LEU A 99 -6.82 -5.95 -0.65
N ALA A 100 -6.08 -7.03 -0.92
CA ALA A 100 -4.78 -6.95 -1.56
C ALA A 100 -4.87 -6.44 -3.01
N PHE A 101 -5.83 -6.94 -3.79
CA PHE A 101 -6.10 -6.47 -5.16
C PHE A 101 -6.51 -4.99 -5.17
N PHE A 102 -7.39 -4.59 -4.24
CA PHE A 102 -7.77 -3.19 -4.10
C PHE A 102 -6.57 -2.26 -3.88
N LEU A 103 -5.65 -2.65 -2.98
CA LEU A 103 -4.43 -1.88 -2.71
C LEU A 103 -3.44 -1.91 -3.88
N CYS A 104 -3.38 -3.03 -4.62
CA CYS A 104 -2.62 -3.13 -5.86
C CYS A 104 -3.14 -2.12 -6.89
N ASP A 105 -4.45 -2.08 -7.13
CA ASP A 105 -5.08 -1.19 -8.11
C ASP A 105 -4.97 0.30 -7.71
N LEU A 106 -4.98 0.59 -6.40
CA LEU A 106 -4.77 1.95 -5.89
C LEU A 106 -3.41 2.53 -6.34
N PHE A 107 -2.36 1.73 -6.54
CA PHE A 107 -1.07 2.23 -7.02
C PHE A 107 -1.16 2.94 -8.38
N SER A 108 -2.18 2.64 -9.19
CA SER A 108 -2.40 3.27 -10.49
C SER A 108 -3.15 4.60 -10.38
N VAL A 109 -3.96 4.77 -9.34
CA VAL A 109 -4.91 5.89 -9.23
C VAL A 109 -4.42 6.99 -8.28
N VAL A 110 -3.83 6.62 -7.14
CA VAL A 110 -3.50 7.55 -6.04
C VAL A 110 -1.99 7.70 -5.79
N ASP A 111 -1.62 8.55 -4.83
CA ASP A 111 -0.23 8.72 -4.40
C ASP A 111 0.34 7.39 -3.86
N ARG A 112 1.49 6.97 -4.40
CA ARG A 112 2.11 5.68 -4.07
C ARG A 112 2.59 5.63 -2.61
N GLY A 113 3.02 6.77 -2.06
CA GLY A 113 3.41 6.89 -0.65
C GLY A 113 2.25 6.61 0.30
N TYR A 114 1.05 7.11 -0.05
CA TYR A 114 -0.17 6.78 0.67
C TYR A 114 -0.49 5.28 0.63
N VAL A 115 -0.39 4.63 -0.53
CA VAL A 115 -0.61 3.17 -0.64
C VAL A 115 0.39 2.37 0.19
N PHE A 116 1.68 2.78 0.21
CA PHE A 116 2.67 2.15 1.09
C PHE A 116 2.32 2.29 2.57
N CYS A 117 1.74 3.42 3.00
CA CYS A 117 1.26 3.58 4.37
C CYS A 117 0.11 2.60 4.70
N LEU A 118 -0.81 2.35 3.77
CA LEU A 118 -1.88 1.36 3.94
C LEU A 118 -1.32 -0.07 4.09
N ILE A 119 -0.38 -0.45 3.21
CA ILE A 119 0.31 -1.75 3.25
C ILE A 119 1.06 -1.90 4.58
N LYS A 120 1.78 -0.86 5.01
CA LYS A 120 2.48 -0.84 6.30
C LYS A 120 1.52 -1.05 7.47
N ALA A 121 0.36 -0.40 7.46
CA ALA A 121 -0.65 -0.54 8.51
C ALA A 121 -1.20 -1.98 8.58
N TYR A 122 -1.53 -2.57 7.42
CA TYR A 122 -1.95 -3.98 7.32
C TYR A 122 -0.87 -4.91 7.89
N CYS A 123 0.38 -4.83 7.39
CA CYS A 123 1.46 -5.70 7.81
C CYS A 123 1.79 -5.56 9.29
N LYS A 124 1.71 -4.34 9.85
CA LYS A 124 1.95 -4.08 11.28
C LYS A 124 0.92 -4.81 12.15
N GLN A 125 -0.36 -4.72 11.81
CA GLN A 125 -1.42 -5.39 12.58
C GLN A 125 -1.31 -6.93 12.49
N MET A 126 -1.07 -7.45 11.28
CA MET A 126 -0.87 -8.89 11.07
C MET A 126 0.33 -9.42 11.87
N SER A 127 1.48 -8.74 11.78
CA SER A 127 2.70 -9.16 12.48
C SER A 127 2.54 -9.12 13.99
N ALA A 128 1.85 -8.10 14.51
CA ALA A 128 1.57 -8.00 15.95
C ALA A 128 0.77 -9.21 16.44
N LYS A 129 -0.20 -9.68 15.65
CA LYS A 129 -1.05 -10.83 16.02
C LYS A 129 -0.34 -12.16 15.84
N ILE A 130 0.37 -12.35 14.73
CA ILE A 130 1.22 -13.53 14.48
C ILE A 130 2.19 -13.76 15.64
N SER A 131 2.84 -12.70 16.13
CA SER A 131 3.82 -12.80 17.22
C SER A 131 3.22 -13.21 18.58
N THR A 132 1.90 -13.05 18.75
CA THR A 132 1.19 -13.35 20.00
C THR A 132 0.40 -14.66 19.97
N LEU A 133 0.13 -15.21 18.78
CA LEU A 133 -0.70 -16.39 18.61
C LEU A 133 0.17 -17.67 18.51
N PRO A 134 -0.11 -18.72 19.30
CA PRO A 134 0.63 -19.98 19.25
C PRO A 134 0.52 -20.68 17.88
N ASP A 135 -0.66 -20.66 17.26
CA ASP A 135 -0.90 -21.18 15.91
C ASP A 135 -1.19 -20.01 14.96
N SER A 136 -0.12 -19.46 14.38
CA SER A 136 -0.16 -18.29 13.51
C SER A 136 0.09 -18.62 12.03
N ILE A 137 0.12 -19.91 11.67
CA ILE A 137 0.47 -20.39 10.32
C ILE A 137 -0.52 -19.84 9.29
N PHE A 138 -1.82 -19.88 9.59
CA PHE A 138 -2.84 -19.37 8.67
C PHE A 138 -2.73 -17.85 8.47
N LEU A 139 -2.52 -17.08 9.54
CA LEU A 139 -2.30 -15.62 9.44
C LEU A 139 -1.03 -15.28 8.66
N MET A 140 0.04 -16.07 8.83
CA MET A 140 1.27 -15.92 8.04
C MET A 140 1.00 -16.17 6.56
N SER A 141 0.28 -17.24 6.21
CA SER A 141 -0.12 -17.53 4.83
C SER A 141 -0.92 -16.38 4.22
N LEU A 142 -1.90 -15.82 4.95
CA LEU A 142 -2.68 -14.67 4.48
C LEU A 142 -1.80 -13.44 4.22
N LYS A 143 -0.85 -13.16 5.12
CA LYS A 143 0.06 -12.02 4.98
C LYS A 143 0.98 -12.18 3.76
N LEU A 144 1.52 -13.39 3.54
CA LEU A 144 2.36 -13.70 2.37
C LEU A 144 1.57 -13.62 1.07
N ASP A 145 0.33 -14.13 1.03
CA ASP A 145 -0.55 -14.02 -0.13
C ASP A 145 -0.92 -12.58 -0.45
N PHE A 146 -1.20 -11.77 0.59
CA PHE A 146 -1.44 -10.34 0.43
C PHE A 146 -0.23 -9.64 -0.20
N LEU A 147 0.97 -9.87 0.35
CA LEU A 147 2.20 -9.27 -0.19
C LEU A 147 2.49 -9.75 -1.61
N ARG A 148 2.24 -11.02 -1.93
CA ARG A 148 2.39 -11.58 -3.28
C ARG A 148 1.52 -10.83 -4.28
N ILE A 149 0.25 -10.57 -3.96
CA ILE A 149 -0.67 -9.82 -4.83
C ILE A 149 -0.19 -8.38 -5.00
N VAL A 150 0.14 -7.68 -3.92
CA VAL A 150 0.59 -6.28 -3.98
C VAL A 150 1.91 -6.15 -4.76
N CYS A 151 2.83 -7.11 -4.61
CA CYS A 151 4.09 -7.14 -5.35
C CYS A 151 3.93 -7.55 -6.83
N SER A 152 2.75 -8.00 -7.24
CA SER A 152 2.46 -8.35 -8.64
C SER A 152 2.07 -7.14 -9.51
N HIS A 153 2.01 -5.94 -8.92
CA HIS A 153 1.72 -4.71 -9.64
C HIS A 153 2.71 -4.47 -10.79
N GLU A 154 2.22 -4.04 -11.95
CA GLU A 154 3.01 -3.84 -13.18
C GLU A 154 4.25 -2.95 -12.99
N HIS A 155 4.19 -2.00 -12.07
CA HIS A 155 5.29 -1.08 -11.77
C HIS A 155 6.18 -1.53 -10.58
N PHE A 156 6.13 -2.80 -10.17
CA PHE A 156 6.84 -3.31 -8.98
C PHE A 156 8.33 -2.96 -8.94
N ILE A 157 9.05 -3.10 -10.06
CA ILE A 157 10.48 -2.77 -10.12
C ILE A 157 10.70 -1.29 -9.81
N THR A 158 9.97 -0.40 -10.50
CA THR A 158 10.05 1.05 -10.30
C THR A 158 9.66 1.46 -8.88
N LEU A 159 8.74 0.74 -8.24
CA LEU A 159 8.32 0.97 -6.85
C LEU A 159 9.39 0.58 -5.81
N ASN A 160 10.36 -0.26 -6.18
CA ASN A 160 11.42 -0.74 -5.29
C ASN A 160 12.82 -0.17 -5.61
N LEU A 161 12.94 0.67 -6.63
CA LEU A 161 14.20 1.38 -6.87
C LEU A 161 14.42 2.40 -5.76
N PRO A 162 15.66 2.53 -5.24
CA PRO A 162 15.98 3.60 -4.32
C PRO A 162 15.69 4.91 -5.04
N PHE A 163 14.67 5.64 -4.59
CA PHE A 163 14.53 7.03 -4.98
C PHE A 163 15.83 7.71 -4.55
N GLY A 164 16.40 8.59 -5.37
CA GLY A 164 17.63 9.31 -5.09
C GLY A 164 17.51 10.31 -3.93
N THR A 165 16.80 9.98 -2.86
CA THR A 165 16.91 10.61 -1.55
C THR A 165 18.38 10.53 -1.14
N PRO A 166 19.10 11.66 -1.13
CA PRO A 166 20.44 11.68 -0.57
C PRO A 166 20.31 11.30 0.90
N VAL A 167 20.95 10.21 1.32
CA VAL A 167 21.01 9.79 2.73
C VAL A 167 22.03 10.65 3.50
N SER A 168 22.85 11.43 2.80
CA SER A 168 23.67 12.47 3.40
C SER A 168 22.98 13.83 3.31
N PRO A 169 22.98 14.67 4.36
CA PRO A 169 22.82 16.10 4.14
C PRO A 169 23.89 16.49 3.12
N SER A 170 23.47 17.04 1.98
CA SER A 170 24.42 17.72 1.10
C SER A 170 25.14 18.78 1.94
N PRO A 171 26.48 18.86 1.90
CA PRO A 171 27.17 19.96 2.55
C PRO A 171 26.60 21.25 1.98
N ALA A 172 26.35 22.24 2.86
CA ALA A 172 25.77 23.52 2.50
C ALA A 172 26.42 24.04 1.21
N THR A 173 25.59 24.32 0.21
CA THR A 173 26.03 24.96 -1.03
C THR A 173 26.82 26.22 -0.66
N SER A 174 28.10 26.21 -0.99
CA SER A 174 28.97 27.38 -0.82
C SER A 174 28.37 28.56 -1.59
N PRO A 175 28.35 29.79 -1.04
CA PRO A 175 27.86 30.95 -1.75
C PRO A 175 28.95 31.48 -2.69
N CYS A 176 29.20 30.77 -3.79
CA CYS A 176 30.05 31.27 -4.87
C CYS A 176 29.23 31.29 -6.16
N PRO A 177 28.87 32.47 -6.70
CA PRO A 177 28.24 32.54 -8.01
C PRO A 177 29.33 32.29 -9.05
N SER A 178 29.24 31.18 -9.78
CA SER A 178 30.02 30.99 -10.99
C SER A 178 29.14 30.36 -12.06
N VAL A 179 29.12 31.05 -13.19
CA VAL A 179 28.25 30.85 -14.35
C VAL A 179 28.71 29.62 -15.15
N ALA A 180 27.74 28.92 -15.75
CA ALA A 180 27.83 27.73 -16.61
C ALA A 180 28.01 26.39 -15.85
N SER A 181 27.10 25.42 -15.95
CA SER A 181 26.57 24.85 -17.19
C SER A 181 25.24 24.13 -16.94
N SER A 182 24.26 24.45 -17.78
CA SER A 182 23.04 23.66 -17.97
C SER A 182 23.40 22.36 -18.68
N SER A 183 23.62 21.27 -17.94
CA SER A 183 23.59 19.92 -18.50
C SER A 183 23.26 18.87 -17.44
N SER A 184 22.04 18.34 -17.51
CA SER A 184 21.78 16.90 -17.36
C SER A 184 22.06 16.23 -16.01
N GLN A 185 21.47 16.71 -14.91
CA GLN A 185 21.30 15.91 -13.67
C GLN A 185 20.09 14.96 -13.73
N CYS A 186 19.58 14.67 -14.93
CA CYS A 186 18.51 13.69 -15.16
C CYS A 186 19.05 12.43 -15.85
N SER A 187 20.26 12.01 -15.46
CA SER A 187 20.76 10.68 -15.81
C SER A 187 20.70 9.80 -14.57
N LEU A 188 19.63 8.99 -14.50
CA LEU A 188 19.38 7.93 -13.50
C LEU A 188 20.53 6.91 -13.37
N LEU A 189 21.57 7.01 -14.19
CA LEU A 189 22.66 6.04 -14.33
C LEU A 189 24.07 6.63 -14.19
N SER A 190 24.26 7.94 -14.05
CA SER A 190 25.61 8.55 -14.15
C SER A 190 26.12 9.28 -12.91
N THR A 191 25.39 9.31 -11.80
CA THR A 191 25.99 9.69 -10.52
C THR A 191 26.64 8.45 -9.92
N GLY A 192 27.95 8.49 -9.75
CA GLY A 192 28.80 7.38 -9.29
C GLY A 192 28.57 6.93 -7.85
N THR A 193 27.32 6.67 -7.45
CA THR A 193 26.95 6.15 -6.12
C THR A 193 26.76 4.63 -6.11
N LEU A 194 26.88 3.93 -7.25
CA LEU A 194 27.02 2.46 -7.25
C LEU A 194 28.33 1.96 -6.58
N VAL A 195 29.23 2.88 -6.20
CA VAL A 195 30.54 2.57 -5.60
C VAL A 195 30.60 2.83 -4.09
N GLU A 196 29.64 3.54 -3.49
CA GLU A 196 29.45 3.44 -2.04
C GLU A 196 28.70 2.15 -1.75
N LYS A 197 29.48 1.10 -1.52
CA LYS A 197 29.12 -0.22 -0.98
C LYS A 197 28.20 -0.10 0.25
N GLY A 198 26.93 0.25 0.04
CA GLY A 198 25.86 0.02 0.98
C GLY A 198 25.55 -1.48 0.99
N ASN A 199 25.41 -2.07 2.17
CA ASN A 199 25.23 -3.51 2.36
C ASN A 199 23.91 -4.05 1.75
N PHE A 200 23.82 -4.20 0.44
CA PHE A 200 22.70 -4.87 -0.25
C PHE A 200 22.68 -6.39 -0.03
N THR A 201 23.71 -6.93 0.60
CA THR A 201 23.82 -8.36 0.94
C THR A 201 23.18 -8.70 2.28
N GLU A 202 22.81 -7.70 3.08
CA GLU A 202 22.19 -7.88 4.38
C GLU A 202 20.79 -7.27 4.37
N LEU A 203 19.85 -7.94 5.04
CA LEU A 203 18.50 -7.44 5.25
C LEU A 203 18.47 -6.36 6.35
N SER A 204 19.26 -5.30 6.15
CA SER A 204 19.45 -4.18 7.07
C SER A 204 18.20 -3.28 7.14
N LEU A 205 18.14 -2.39 8.16
CA LEU A 205 17.08 -1.39 8.24
C LEU A 205 17.09 -0.46 7.02
N GLU A 206 18.28 -0.08 6.55
CA GLU A 206 18.45 0.78 5.38
C GLU A 206 17.92 0.11 4.11
N PHE A 207 18.26 -1.18 3.90
CA PHE A 207 17.72 -1.97 2.78
C PHE A 207 16.20 -2.01 2.83
N LYS A 208 15.60 -2.28 4.00
CA LYS A 208 14.14 -2.31 4.15
C LYS A 208 13.47 -0.96 3.91
N GLN A 209 14.15 0.16 4.15
CA GLN A 209 13.63 1.49 3.88
C GLN A 209 13.71 1.83 2.38
N GLN A 210 14.82 1.49 1.73
CA GLN A 210 15.04 1.76 0.30
C GLN A 210 14.19 0.85 -0.59
N HIS A 211 14.03 -0.43 -0.20
CA HIS A 211 13.33 -1.45 -0.94
C HIS A 211 12.10 -1.92 -0.16
N PHE A 212 11.15 -1.03 0.14
CA PHE A 212 10.08 -1.30 1.10
C PHE A 212 9.31 -2.61 0.88
N LEU A 213 8.78 -2.87 -0.33
CA LEU A 213 8.00 -4.09 -0.58
C LEU A 213 8.87 -5.35 -0.52
N VAL A 214 10.05 -5.31 -1.15
CA VAL A 214 11.02 -6.42 -1.09
C VAL A 214 11.47 -6.68 0.34
N GLY A 215 11.74 -5.63 1.11
CA GLY A 215 12.14 -5.68 2.50
C GLY A 215 11.07 -6.31 3.40
N LEU A 216 9.78 -6.07 3.13
CA LEU A 216 8.67 -6.75 3.80
C LEU A 216 8.67 -8.25 3.49
N VAL A 217 8.71 -8.62 2.21
CA VAL A 217 8.70 -10.04 1.78
C VAL A 217 9.90 -10.81 2.36
N LEU A 218 11.10 -10.23 2.28
CA LEU A 218 12.31 -10.85 2.81
C LEU A 218 12.30 -10.93 4.34
N SER A 219 11.69 -9.96 5.03
CA SER A 219 11.54 -10.03 6.50
C SER A 219 10.63 -11.17 6.92
N ASP A 220 9.54 -11.40 6.18
CA ASP A 220 8.62 -12.50 6.47
C ASP A 220 9.24 -13.86 6.10
N LEU A 221 9.98 -13.94 4.99
CA LEU A 221 10.74 -15.14 4.65
C LEU A 221 11.77 -15.48 5.73
N CYS A 222 12.52 -14.48 6.21
CA CYS A 222 13.48 -14.65 7.29
C CYS A 222 12.80 -15.15 8.57
N TYR A 223 11.62 -14.60 8.91
CA TYR A 223 10.84 -15.04 10.06
C TYR A 223 10.41 -16.50 9.91
N VAL A 224 9.83 -16.88 8.76
CA VAL A 224 9.39 -18.26 8.49
C VAL A 224 10.55 -19.26 8.59
N LEU A 225 11.71 -18.93 8.01
CA LEU A 225 12.90 -19.79 8.08
C LEU A 225 13.50 -19.88 9.49
N SER A 226 13.19 -18.94 10.38
CA SER A 226 13.64 -18.95 11.78
C SER A 226 12.73 -19.75 12.71
N MET A 227 11.51 -20.08 12.28
CA MET A 227 10.61 -20.97 13.02
C MET A 227 11.14 -22.41 12.92
N LYS A 228 11.86 -22.85 13.94
CA LYS A 228 12.29 -24.24 14.12
C LYS A 228 11.22 -25.07 14.83
#